data_AF-A0A534YL08-F1
#
_entry.id   AF-A0A534YL08-F1
#
_cell.length_a   1.000
_cell.length_b   1.000
_cell.length_c   1.000
_cell.angle_alpha   90.00
_cell.angle_beta   90.00
_cell.angle_gamma   90.00
#
_symmetry.space_group_name_H-M   'P 1'
#
loop_
_entity.id
_entity.type
_entity.pdbx_description
1 polymer ?
#
loop_
_entity_poly.entity_id
_entity_poly.type
_entity_poly.pdbx_seq_one_letter_code
_entity_poly.pdbx_strand_id
1 'polypeptide(L)'
;FVAIFDCDHVPARSFLQVTMGLLVRDPELALVQTPHHFYSPDPFSRNLRTGPSVPAESELFYGVIQRGLDTWNASFFCGSCAVLRRSALAEVGGIATDTVTEDAHTALRLHRRGWRTAYLGIPQAAGLETETLAAHVGQRIRWARGMAQIFRRDNPLLGRGLTLSQRLCYCGAILHFFSGIPRLVFLVAPVAYLVFGRHVFNALPLTALAYGLPHLIHSTACNVRLHGRYRHSFWSEVYESCLAWYTAIPTTIALFAPKKGRFNVTAKGGRIEAPRFDARIATPAILLALVNFAAIAAGAWRLRLGAADVDSLAINVAWALHNLIVLFAAIAVACERPQLRAVHRTPVRVAAMLRLADGKTIRGHTVDLGREGASVSFVVKPQVVRRERVWLSLFAFGEERALPATIVARANKSLRVQFGDLALDEEAHLVRAIFSRADAWIGWDAHLRPDRPLRTFASIARVGFAGVGRAMSLTVRPQRRRPRLATQVRSEA
;
A
#
# COMPACT_ATOMS: atom_id res chain seq x y z
N PHE A 1 28.49 -4.11 10.13
CA PHE A 1 27.07 -4.26 9.72
C PHE A 1 26.71 -3.12 8.78
N VAL A 2 25.61 -3.24 8.04
CA VAL A 2 25.12 -2.22 7.09
C VAL A 2 23.64 -2.01 7.36
N ALA A 3 23.22 -0.78 7.68
CA ALA A 3 21.81 -0.41 7.77
C ALA A 3 21.38 0.24 6.47
N ILE A 4 20.23 -0.15 5.93
CA ILE A 4 19.73 0.34 4.64
C ILE A 4 18.35 0.99 4.84
N PHE A 5 18.21 2.21 4.34
CA PHE A 5 16.97 2.98 4.31
C PHE A 5 16.81 3.65 2.95
N ASP A 6 15.59 3.63 2.41
CA ASP A 6 15.25 4.53 1.30
C ASP A 6 15.25 5.99 1.76
N CYS A 7 15.41 6.90 0.81
CA CYS A 7 15.41 8.35 1.06
C CYS A 7 14.13 8.88 1.72
N ASP A 8 13.00 8.16 1.57
CA ASP A 8 11.73 8.50 2.18
C ASP A 8 11.48 7.78 3.53
N HIS A 9 12.29 6.78 3.90
CA HIS A 9 12.14 6.06 5.16
C HIS A 9 12.91 6.73 6.29
N VAL A 10 12.20 7.34 7.23
CA VAL A 10 12.79 8.03 8.39
C VAL A 10 12.80 7.09 9.61
N PRO A 11 13.97 6.72 10.15
CA PRO A 11 14.07 5.77 11.26
C PRO A 11 13.74 6.37 12.64
N ALA A 12 13.19 5.51 13.50
CA ALA A 12 13.12 5.71 14.94
C ALA A 12 14.53 5.62 15.55
N ARG A 13 14.82 6.41 16.59
CA ARG A 13 16.13 6.37 17.27
C ARG A 13 16.49 5.00 17.85
N SER A 14 15.47 4.19 18.13
CA SER A 14 15.60 2.84 18.70
C SER A 14 15.97 1.79 17.66
N PHE A 15 15.96 2.10 16.35
CA PHE A 15 16.14 1.13 15.27
C PHE A 15 17.36 0.21 15.48
N LEU A 16 18.55 0.79 15.71
CA LEU A 16 19.76 -0.02 15.92
C LEU A 16 19.74 -0.74 17.28
N GLN A 17 19.17 -0.12 18.32
CA GLN A 17 19.09 -0.73 19.65
C GLN A 17 18.28 -2.03 19.63
N VAL A 18 17.18 -2.07 18.88
CA VAL A 18 16.29 -3.24 18.83
C VAL A 18 16.72 -4.29 17.80
N THR A 19 17.44 -3.90 16.74
CA THR A 19 17.86 -4.82 15.67
C THR A 19 19.22 -5.46 15.93
N MET A 20 20.18 -4.72 16.48
CA MET A 20 21.55 -5.19 16.65
C MET A 20 21.68 -6.34 17.64
N GLY A 21 20.84 -6.41 18.66
CA GLY A 21 20.88 -7.49 19.66
C GLY A 21 20.72 -8.88 19.06
N LEU A 22 19.83 -9.04 18.07
CA LEU A 22 19.63 -10.31 17.36
C LEU A 22 20.89 -10.71 16.56
N LEU A 23 21.49 -9.75 15.85
CA LEU A 23 22.68 -9.96 15.04
C LEU A 23 23.94 -10.24 15.88
N VAL A 24 24.06 -9.65 17.07
CA VAL A 24 25.20 -9.91 17.96
C VAL A 24 25.07 -11.28 18.60
N ARG A 25 23.85 -11.66 19.02
CA ARG A 25 23.59 -12.96 19.66
C ARG A 25 23.81 -14.13 18.72
N ASP A 26 23.40 -14.00 17.46
CA ASP A 26 23.47 -15.07 16.49
C ASP A 26 24.51 -14.76 15.40
N PRO A 27 25.69 -15.41 15.43
CA PRO A 27 26.74 -15.17 14.46
C PRO A 27 26.35 -15.61 13.03
N GLU A 28 25.38 -16.52 12.88
CA GLU A 28 24.87 -17.01 11.59
C GLU A 28 23.67 -16.20 11.07
N LEU A 29 23.23 -15.17 11.81
CA LEU A 29 22.20 -14.25 11.34
C LEU A 29 22.82 -13.20 10.41
N ALA A 30 22.36 -13.17 9.17
CA ALA A 30 22.82 -12.23 8.14
C ALA A 30 21.95 -10.98 8.03
N LEU A 31 20.67 -11.05 8.39
CA LEU A 31 19.70 -9.99 8.13
C LEU A 31 18.68 -9.91 9.27
N VAL A 32 18.37 -8.68 9.69
CA VAL A 32 17.18 -8.36 10.46
C VAL A 32 16.35 -7.36 9.65
N GLN A 33 15.14 -7.76 9.26
CA GLN A 33 14.17 -6.93 8.55
C GLN A 33 13.12 -6.38 9.53
N THR A 34 12.77 -5.10 9.39
CA THR A 34 11.63 -4.49 10.10
C THR A 34 10.52 -4.09 9.10
N PRO A 35 9.26 -3.88 9.53
CA PRO A 35 8.15 -3.52 8.65
C PRO A 35 8.42 -2.23 7.87
N HIS A 36 7.92 -2.15 6.63
CA HIS A 36 7.71 -0.84 6.00
C HIS A 36 6.38 -0.30 6.48
N HIS A 37 6.45 0.72 7.34
CA HIS A 37 5.28 1.46 7.78
C HIS A 37 5.14 2.73 6.95
N PHE A 38 3.92 3.04 6.50
CA PHE A 38 3.66 4.22 5.70
C PHE A 38 2.74 5.17 6.46
N TYR A 39 3.16 6.43 6.60
CA TYR A 39 2.35 7.47 7.26
C TYR A 39 1.44 8.23 6.29
N SER A 40 1.55 7.93 4.98
CA SER A 40 0.60 8.35 3.95
C SER A 40 -0.28 7.18 3.52
N PRO A 41 -1.57 7.43 3.18
CA PRO A 41 -2.43 6.40 2.63
C PRO A 41 -2.03 6.05 1.20
N ASP A 42 -2.18 4.77 0.84
CA ASP A 42 -2.05 4.32 -0.54
C ASP A 42 -3.16 4.90 -1.45
N PRO A 43 -2.99 4.85 -2.79
CA PRO A 43 -3.99 5.38 -3.73
C PRO A 43 -5.38 4.76 -3.61
N PHE A 44 -5.52 3.47 -3.26
CA PHE A 44 -6.82 2.83 -3.06
C PHE A 44 -7.53 3.44 -1.88
N SER A 45 -6.89 3.45 -0.71
CA SER A 45 -7.46 4.02 0.52
C SER A 45 -7.87 5.49 0.32
N ARG A 46 -6.98 6.28 -0.30
CA ARG A 46 -7.22 7.70 -0.59
C ARG A 46 -8.38 7.91 -1.57
N ASN A 47 -8.34 7.28 -2.75
CA ASN A 47 -9.28 7.57 -3.83
C ASN A 47 -10.69 7.05 -3.51
N LEU A 48 -10.76 5.93 -2.78
CA LEU A 48 -12.01 5.31 -2.38
C LEU A 48 -12.58 5.81 -1.05
N ARG A 49 -11.79 6.51 -0.23
CA ARG A 49 -12.17 7.01 1.11
C ARG A 49 -12.64 5.88 2.04
N THR A 50 -11.93 4.75 2.02
CA THR A 50 -12.23 3.61 2.89
C THR A 50 -12.01 3.92 4.37
N GLY A 51 -11.26 4.98 4.67
CA GLY A 51 -10.92 5.40 6.03
C GLY A 51 -9.76 4.58 6.58
N PRO A 52 -9.22 4.98 7.75
CA PRO A 52 -8.05 4.31 8.33
C PRO A 52 -8.35 2.86 8.73
N SER A 53 -9.60 2.53 9.03
CA SER A 53 -9.97 1.18 9.50
C SER A 53 -9.84 0.06 8.47
N VAL A 54 -9.69 0.40 7.18
CA VAL A 54 -9.46 -0.58 6.11
C VAL A 54 -7.94 -0.66 5.88
N PRO A 55 -7.32 -1.83 6.12
CA PRO A 55 -5.87 -1.99 5.99
C PRO A 55 -5.37 -1.69 4.57
N ALA A 56 -4.20 -1.07 4.47
CA ALA A 56 -3.49 -0.88 3.21
C ALA A 56 -2.96 -2.21 2.65
N GLU A 57 -2.48 -2.19 1.41
CA GLU A 57 -2.02 -3.40 0.73
C GLU A 57 -0.88 -4.11 1.50
N SER A 58 0.11 -3.32 1.92
CA SER A 58 1.33 -3.78 2.55
C SER A 58 1.10 -4.41 3.93
N GLU A 59 -0.02 -4.10 4.59
CA GLU A 59 -0.31 -4.55 5.96
C GLU A 59 -0.48 -6.06 6.06
N LEU A 60 -0.98 -6.71 5.01
CA LEU A 60 -1.04 -8.17 4.96
C LEU A 60 0.38 -8.78 4.97
N PHE A 61 1.27 -8.20 4.17
CA PHE A 61 2.62 -8.73 4.00
C PHE A 61 3.46 -8.54 5.26
N TYR A 62 3.51 -7.32 5.80
CA TYR A 62 4.30 -7.02 6.99
C TYR A 62 3.63 -7.43 8.30
N GLY A 63 2.30 -7.44 8.37
CA GLY A 63 1.57 -7.84 9.58
C GLY A 63 1.52 -9.35 9.80
N VAL A 64 1.41 -10.14 8.72
CA VAL A 64 1.16 -11.59 8.80
C VAL A 64 2.21 -12.39 8.04
N ILE A 65 2.39 -12.12 6.74
CA ILE A 65 3.17 -13.01 5.86
C ILE A 65 4.65 -13.06 6.27
N GLN A 66 5.30 -11.91 6.49
CA GLN A 66 6.71 -11.85 6.90
C GLN A 66 6.98 -12.57 8.22
N ARG A 67 6.07 -12.47 9.19
CA ARG A 67 6.15 -13.25 10.44
C ARG A 67 5.98 -14.75 10.18
N GLY A 68 5.10 -15.13 9.26
CA GLY A 68 4.94 -16.53 8.85
C GLY A 68 6.18 -17.09 8.14
N LEU A 69 6.84 -16.26 7.31
CA LEU A 69 8.09 -16.61 6.62
C LEU A 69 9.27 -16.75 7.60
N ASP A 70 9.32 -15.92 8.64
CA ASP A 70 10.34 -15.93 9.69
C ASP A 70 10.41 -17.27 10.42
N THR A 71 9.25 -17.87 10.72
CA THR A 71 9.13 -19.22 11.30
C THR A 71 9.91 -20.28 10.52
N TRP A 72 10.08 -20.07 9.21
CA TRP A 72 10.73 -21.01 8.30
C TRP A 72 12.12 -20.54 7.84
N ASN A 73 12.73 -19.56 8.53
CA ASN A 73 14.00 -18.94 8.15
C ASN A 73 13.99 -18.50 6.68
N ALA A 74 12.94 -17.76 6.29
CA ALA A 74 12.69 -17.36 4.91
C ALA A 74 12.24 -15.89 4.80
N SER A 75 12.52 -15.06 5.81
CA SER A 75 12.18 -13.63 5.78
C SER A 75 12.92 -12.91 4.66
N PHE A 76 12.19 -12.12 3.89
CA PHE A 76 12.79 -11.37 2.78
C PHE A 76 13.50 -10.12 3.26
N PHE A 77 14.59 -9.78 2.59
CA PHE A 77 15.10 -8.41 2.55
C PHE A 77 14.21 -7.61 1.58
N CYS A 78 13.65 -6.51 2.07
CA CYS A 78 12.71 -5.65 1.34
C CYS A 78 13.33 -4.32 0.88
N GLY A 79 14.66 -4.25 0.72
CA GLY A 79 15.35 -3.08 0.17
C GLY A 79 15.57 -1.93 1.16
N SER A 80 14.76 -1.83 2.21
CA SER A 80 14.83 -0.76 3.23
C SER A 80 14.41 -1.29 4.60
N CYS A 81 14.69 -0.53 5.66
CA CYS A 81 14.34 -0.81 7.04
C CYS A 81 14.96 -2.11 7.56
N ALA A 82 16.23 -2.35 7.20
CA ALA A 82 16.94 -3.58 7.51
C ALA A 82 18.39 -3.35 7.93
N VAL A 83 18.94 -4.28 8.70
CA VAL A 83 20.36 -4.36 9.04
C VAL A 83 20.94 -5.67 8.54
N LEU A 84 22.05 -5.59 7.82
CA LEU A 84 22.74 -6.72 7.22
C LEU A 84 24.15 -6.90 7.80
N ARG A 85 24.57 -8.15 7.95
CA ARG A 85 25.94 -8.51 8.29
C ARG A 85 26.83 -8.32 7.06
N ARG A 86 27.86 -7.48 7.21
CA ARG A 86 28.77 -7.13 6.10
C ARG A 86 29.55 -8.34 5.57
N SER A 87 29.99 -9.25 6.44
CA SER A 87 30.72 -10.45 6.03
C SER A 87 29.82 -11.40 5.21
N ALA A 88 28.58 -11.63 5.65
CA ALA A 88 27.60 -12.42 4.91
C ALA A 88 27.32 -11.82 3.52
N LEU A 89 27.18 -10.49 3.44
CA LEU A 89 27.04 -9.79 2.16
C LEU A 89 28.27 -9.98 1.26
N ALA A 90 29.48 -9.85 1.78
CA ALA A 90 30.70 -10.05 1.00
C ALA A 90 30.78 -11.47 0.43
N GLU A 91 30.35 -12.48 1.20
CA GLU A 91 30.39 -13.88 0.80
C GLU A 91 29.46 -14.21 -0.38
N VAL A 92 28.33 -13.51 -0.50
CA VAL A 92 27.37 -13.65 -1.61
C VAL A 92 27.62 -12.69 -2.78
N GLY A 93 28.73 -11.94 -2.73
CA GLY A 93 29.13 -10.99 -3.79
C GLY A 93 28.45 -9.62 -3.68
N GLY A 94 27.97 -9.24 -2.50
CA GLY A 94 27.28 -7.98 -2.24
C GLY A 94 25.77 -8.04 -2.53
N ILE A 95 25.18 -6.89 -2.83
CA ILE A 95 23.78 -6.77 -3.25
C ILE A 95 23.64 -7.33 -4.67
N ALA A 96 22.68 -8.22 -4.88
CA ALA A 96 22.47 -8.90 -6.17
C ALA A 96 22.03 -7.91 -7.27
N THR A 97 22.69 -7.89 -8.44
CA THR A 97 22.39 -6.94 -9.52
C THR A 97 21.73 -7.58 -10.75
N ASP A 98 21.49 -8.89 -10.71
CA ASP A 98 21.00 -9.65 -11.86
C ASP A 98 19.52 -9.41 -12.17
N THR A 99 18.74 -8.97 -11.19
CA THR A 99 17.29 -8.77 -11.29
C THR A 99 16.91 -7.37 -10.83
N VAL A 100 15.71 -6.91 -11.20
CA VAL A 100 15.20 -5.59 -10.76
C VAL A 100 14.64 -5.58 -9.33
N THR A 101 14.78 -6.70 -8.61
CA THR A 101 14.44 -6.89 -7.20
C THR A 101 15.68 -7.44 -6.49
N GLU A 102 16.70 -6.58 -6.44
CA GLU A 102 18.01 -6.86 -5.86
C GLU A 102 17.91 -7.34 -4.42
N ASP A 103 16.93 -6.83 -3.69
CA ASP A 103 16.67 -7.07 -2.29
C ASP A 103 16.28 -8.52 -2.01
N ALA A 104 15.17 -8.97 -2.60
CA ALA A 104 14.69 -10.34 -2.46
C ALA A 104 15.69 -11.35 -3.04
N HIS A 105 16.39 -10.98 -4.12
CA HIS A 105 17.43 -11.83 -4.70
C HIS A 105 18.65 -11.96 -3.77
N THR A 106 19.04 -10.89 -3.07
CA THR A 106 20.12 -10.95 -2.07
C THR A 106 19.74 -11.87 -0.91
N ALA A 107 18.51 -11.78 -0.39
CA ALA A 107 18.03 -12.69 0.65
C ALA A 107 18.07 -14.15 0.21
N LEU A 108 17.68 -14.44 -1.03
CA LEU A 108 17.76 -15.79 -1.60
C LEU A 108 19.20 -16.33 -1.60
N ARG A 109 20.18 -15.51 -2.00
CA ARG A 109 21.60 -15.90 -2.00
C ARG A 109 22.13 -16.18 -0.60
N LEU A 110 21.74 -15.34 0.36
CA LEU A 110 22.11 -15.52 1.77
C LEU A 110 21.59 -16.87 2.28
N HIS A 111 20.29 -17.16 2.13
CA HIS A 111 19.72 -18.44 2.56
C HIS A 111 20.39 -19.64 1.88
N ARG A 112 20.76 -19.53 0.60
CA ARG A 112 21.48 -20.60 -0.13
C ARG A 112 22.87 -20.91 0.40
N ARG A 113 23.50 -19.93 1.05
CA ARG A 113 24.79 -20.10 1.74
C ARG A 113 24.62 -20.50 3.20
N GLY A 114 23.40 -20.85 3.62
CA GLY A 114 23.11 -21.29 4.99
C GLY A 114 22.92 -20.15 5.99
N TRP A 115 23.04 -18.88 5.56
CA TRP A 115 22.78 -17.75 6.45
C TRP A 115 21.31 -17.69 6.86
N ARG A 116 21.09 -17.26 8.10
CA ARG A 116 19.75 -17.05 8.64
C ARG A 116 19.28 -15.61 8.47
N THR A 117 17.97 -15.42 8.46
CA THR A 117 17.33 -14.10 8.47
C THR A 117 16.27 -14.04 9.57
N ALA A 118 15.99 -12.82 10.05
CA ALA A 118 15.01 -12.58 11.10
C ALA A 118 14.09 -11.43 10.72
N TYR A 119 12.82 -11.52 11.12
CA TYR A 119 11.84 -10.45 10.99
C TYR A 119 11.40 -9.91 12.34
N LEU A 120 11.78 -8.67 12.65
CA LEU A 120 11.30 -7.96 13.83
C LEU A 120 10.02 -7.20 13.48
N GLY A 121 8.86 -7.76 13.82
CA GLY A 121 7.52 -7.24 13.47
C GLY A 121 7.08 -5.94 14.18
N ILE A 122 8.01 -5.03 14.47
CA ILE A 122 7.79 -3.73 15.10
C ILE A 122 8.29 -2.65 14.12
N PRO A 123 7.44 -1.73 13.63
CA PRO A 123 7.90 -0.64 12.78
C PRO A 123 8.95 0.21 13.48
N GLN A 124 10.09 0.38 12.81
CA GLN A 124 11.21 1.19 13.30
C GLN A 124 11.63 2.28 12.30
N ALA A 125 10.88 2.44 11.22
CA ALA A 125 10.98 3.54 10.29
C ALA A 125 9.62 3.75 9.61
N ALA A 126 9.35 4.98 9.17
CA ALA A 126 8.14 5.27 8.40
C ALA A 126 8.47 6.00 7.10
N GLY A 127 7.82 5.57 6.02
CA GLY A 127 8.00 6.09 4.67
C GLY A 127 6.73 6.64 4.04
N LEU A 128 6.84 7.04 2.78
CA LEU A 128 5.72 7.51 1.97
C LEU A 128 5.25 6.41 1.02
N GLU A 129 3.96 6.15 1.00
CA GLU A 129 3.33 5.41 -0.09
C GLU A 129 3.30 6.25 -1.37
N THR A 130 3.12 5.56 -2.48
CA THR A 130 2.97 6.08 -3.84
C THR A 130 1.86 7.12 -3.97
N GLU A 131 2.20 8.26 -4.55
CA GLU A 131 1.28 9.39 -4.64
C GLU A 131 0.20 9.24 -5.72
N THR A 132 0.37 8.38 -6.71
CA THR A 132 -0.61 8.18 -7.79
C THR A 132 -0.83 6.69 -8.02
N LEU A 133 -2.01 6.33 -8.53
CA LEU A 133 -2.30 4.95 -8.93
C LEU A 133 -1.32 4.46 -10.00
N ALA A 134 -0.96 5.32 -10.96
CA ALA A 134 0.02 4.98 -11.99
C ALA A 134 1.40 4.64 -11.38
N ALA A 135 1.85 5.40 -10.38
CA ALA A 135 3.10 5.11 -9.67
C ALA A 135 3.01 3.81 -8.86
N HIS A 136 1.87 3.57 -8.22
CA HIS A 136 1.58 2.32 -7.50
C HIS A 136 1.67 1.11 -8.44
N VAL A 137 0.94 1.13 -9.56
CA VAL A 137 0.98 0.08 -10.60
C VAL A 137 2.41 -0.10 -11.13
N GLY A 138 3.13 0.99 -11.40
CA GLY A 138 4.52 0.96 -11.87
C GLY A 138 5.49 0.25 -10.90
N GLN A 139 5.31 0.44 -9.59
CA GLN A 139 6.08 -0.31 -8.59
C GLN A 139 5.77 -1.81 -8.63
N ARG A 140 4.48 -2.19 -8.68
CA ARG A 140 4.08 -3.62 -8.65
C ARG A 140 4.48 -4.34 -9.94
N ILE A 141 4.48 -3.66 -11.09
CA ILE A 141 5.05 -4.18 -12.35
C ILE A 141 6.53 -4.56 -12.16
N ARG A 142 7.31 -3.70 -11.50
CA ARG A 142 8.74 -3.93 -11.26
C ARG A 142 8.95 -5.14 -10.35
N TRP A 143 8.22 -5.20 -9.24
CA TRP A 143 8.30 -6.32 -8.31
C TRP A 143 7.90 -7.63 -8.97
N ALA A 144 6.79 -7.64 -9.72
CA ALA A 144 6.33 -8.82 -10.44
C ALA A 144 7.37 -9.32 -11.45
N ARG A 145 7.95 -8.39 -12.22
CA ARG A 145 9.03 -8.69 -13.16
C ARG A 145 10.26 -9.26 -12.46
N GLY A 146 10.73 -8.64 -11.37
CA GLY A 146 11.91 -9.07 -10.64
C GLY A 146 11.74 -10.47 -10.04
N MET A 147 10.59 -10.74 -9.42
CA MET A 147 10.27 -12.06 -8.88
C MET A 147 10.22 -13.14 -9.97
N ALA A 148 9.64 -12.84 -11.13
CA ALA A 148 9.67 -13.74 -12.28
C ALA A 148 11.11 -13.96 -12.82
N GLN A 149 11.97 -12.94 -12.80
CA GLN A 149 13.39 -13.09 -13.15
C GLN A 149 14.14 -13.98 -12.15
N ILE A 150 13.90 -13.82 -10.84
CA ILE A 150 14.46 -14.69 -9.80
C ILE A 150 14.03 -16.13 -10.06
N PHE A 151 12.73 -16.36 -10.30
CA PHE A 151 12.21 -17.70 -10.59
C PHE A 151 12.88 -18.33 -11.82
N ARG A 152 13.03 -17.57 -12.90
CA ARG A 152 13.62 -18.08 -14.14
C ARG A 152 15.13 -18.29 -14.07
N ARG A 153 15.86 -17.32 -13.50
CA ARG A 153 17.33 -17.32 -13.50
C ARG A 153 17.92 -18.13 -12.38
N ASP A 154 17.36 -17.98 -11.18
CA ASP A 154 17.93 -18.57 -9.97
C ASP A 154 17.12 -19.76 -9.47
N ASN A 155 15.84 -19.88 -9.84
CA ASN A 155 14.94 -21.00 -9.55
C ASN A 155 15.01 -21.49 -8.10
N PRO A 156 14.29 -20.83 -7.17
CA PRO A 156 14.25 -21.25 -5.78
C PRO A 156 13.72 -22.68 -5.57
N LEU A 157 12.88 -23.19 -6.48
CA LEU A 157 12.24 -24.49 -6.31
C LEU A 157 13.22 -25.66 -6.54
N LEU A 158 14.08 -25.57 -7.56
CA LEU A 158 15.00 -26.66 -7.96
C LEU A 158 16.47 -26.36 -7.66
N GLY A 159 16.85 -25.10 -7.42
CA GLY A 159 18.23 -24.73 -7.11
C GLY A 159 18.75 -25.33 -5.80
N ARG A 160 20.07 -25.46 -5.64
CA ARG A 160 20.70 -26.02 -4.43
C ARG A 160 20.73 -24.99 -3.28
N GLY A 161 20.96 -25.47 -2.05
CA GLY A 161 21.22 -24.62 -0.88
C GLY A 161 20.00 -24.18 -0.06
N LEU A 162 18.78 -24.52 -0.48
CA LEU A 162 17.55 -24.23 0.30
C LEU A 162 16.92 -25.47 0.90
N THR A 163 16.36 -25.32 2.10
CA THR A 163 15.49 -26.31 2.74
C THR A 163 14.13 -26.39 2.04
N LEU A 164 13.37 -27.47 2.25
CA LEU A 164 12.04 -27.61 1.66
C LEU A 164 11.10 -26.46 2.07
N SER A 165 11.10 -26.08 3.36
CA SER A 165 10.28 -24.97 3.85
C SER A 165 10.65 -23.65 3.18
N GLN A 166 11.95 -23.34 3.05
CA GLN A 166 12.40 -22.16 2.31
C GLN A 166 11.95 -22.21 0.85
N ARG A 167 12.06 -23.35 0.17
CA ARG A 167 11.58 -23.51 -1.22
C ARG A 167 10.11 -23.18 -1.34
N LEU A 168 9.27 -23.68 -0.43
CA LEU A 168 7.83 -23.41 -0.41
C LEU A 168 7.53 -21.94 -0.13
N CYS A 169 8.24 -21.32 0.82
CA CYS A 169 8.13 -19.90 1.14
C CYS A 169 8.46 -19.00 -0.07
N TYR A 170 9.61 -19.23 -0.71
CA TYR A 170 10.02 -18.50 -1.92
C TYR A 170 9.05 -18.76 -3.09
N CYS A 171 8.64 -20.02 -3.29
CA CYS A 171 7.71 -20.38 -4.35
C CYS A 171 6.35 -19.68 -4.16
N GLY A 172 5.78 -19.69 -2.95
CA GLY A 172 4.53 -19.01 -2.64
C GLY A 172 4.60 -17.49 -2.88
N ALA A 173 5.70 -16.86 -2.44
CA ALA A 173 5.91 -15.43 -2.66
C ALA A 173 6.03 -15.06 -4.15
N ILE A 174 6.71 -15.89 -4.94
CA ILE A 174 6.86 -15.66 -6.39
C ILE A 174 5.54 -15.94 -7.12
N LEU A 175 4.87 -17.06 -6.84
CA LEU A 175 3.61 -17.44 -7.49
C LEU A 175 2.52 -16.39 -7.27
N HIS A 176 2.53 -15.68 -6.14
CA HIS A 176 1.63 -14.55 -5.91
C HIS A 176 1.70 -13.50 -7.03
N PHE A 177 2.90 -13.20 -7.56
CA PHE A 177 3.05 -12.24 -8.65
C PHE A 177 2.55 -12.76 -10.01
N PHE A 178 2.38 -14.08 -10.17
CA PHE A 178 1.75 -14.70 -11.35
C PHE A 178 0.22 -14.73 -11.28
N SER A 179 -0.39 -14.25 -10.19
CA SER A 179 -1.86 -14.19 -10.01
C SER A 179 -2.60 -13.37 -11.07
N GLY A 180 -1.91 -12.50 -11.81
CA GLY A 180 -2.50 -11.71 -12.89
C GLY A 180 -3.18 -12.56 -13.97
N ILE A 181 -2.58 -13.67 -14.39
CA ILE A 181 -3.17 -14.54 -15.42
C ILE A 181 -4.44 -15.24 -14.91
N PRO A 182 -4.43 -15.98 -13.77
CA PRO A 182 -5.65 -16.54 -13.20
C PRO A 182 -6.75 -15.51 -12.98
N ARG A 183 -6.40 -14.31 -12.51
CA ARG A 183 -7.37 -13.24 -12.27
C ARG A 183 -8.06 -12.80 -13.56
N LEU A 184 -7.31 -12.63 -14.66
CA LEU A 184 -7.90 -12.32 -15.97
C LEU A 184 -8.81 -13.45 -16.47
N VAL A 185 -8.40 -14.71 -16.29
CA VAL A 185 -9.23 -15.88 -16.66
C VAL A 185 -10.56 -15.88 -15.89
N PHE A 186 -10.55 -15.66 -14.58
CA PHE A 186 -11.79 -15.58 -13.78
C PHE A 186 -12.70 -14.40 -14.15
N LEU A 187 -12.11 -13.28 -14.58
CA LEU A 187 -12.87 -12.10 -15.02
C LEU A 187 -13.58 -12.31 -16.37
N VAL A 188 -13.11 -13.25 -17.20
CA VAL A 188 -13.71 -13.58 -18.51
C VAL A 188 -14.41 -14.95 -18.54
N ALA A 189 -14.27 -15.77 -17.50
CA ALA A 189 -14.86 -17.11 -17.45
C ALA A 189 -16.38 -17.15 -17.78
N PRO A 190 -17.23 -16.22 -17.28
CA PRO A 190 -18.66 -16.23 -17.63
C PRO A 190 -18.95 -16.02 -19.11
N VAL A 191 -18.03 -15.42 -19.87
CA VAL A 191 -18.21 -15.14 -21.31
C VAL A 191 -18.38 -16.45 -22.09
N ALA A 192 -17.65 -17.50 -21.71
CA ALA A 192 -17.71 -18.81 -22.35
C ALA A 192 -19.14 -19.36 -22.39
N TYR A 193 -19.83 -19.34 -21.25
CA TYR A 193 -21.21 -19.80 -21.20
C TYR A 193 -22.17 -18.74 -21.73
N LEU A 194 -22.09 -17.48 -21.28
CA LEU A 194 -23.10 -16.48 -21.59
C LEU A 194 -23.17 -16.13 -23.08
N VAL A 195 -22.02 -16.04 -23.76
CA VAL A 195 -21.95 -15.69 -25.19
C VAL A 195 -22.00 -16.93 -26.07
N PHE A 196 -21.16 -17.93 -25.80
CA PHE A 196 -20.96 -19.07 -26.70
C PHE A 196 -21.76 -20.33 -26.31
N GLY A 197 -22.46 -20.32 -25.17
CA GLY A 197 -23.17 -21.50 -24.68
C GLY A 197 -22.25 -22.66 -24.28
N ARG A 198 -20.96 -22.39 -24.04
CA ARG A 198 -19.98 -23.42 -23.69
C ARG A 198 -19.79 -23.46 -22.19
N HIS A 199 -20.05 -24.63 -21.60
CA HIS A 199 -19.77 -24.87 -20.19
C HIS A 199 -18.26 -24.93 -19.95
N VAL A 200 -17.76 -24.12 -19.02
CA VAL A 200 -16.36 -24.17 -18.57
C VAL A 200 -16.10 -25.40 -17.72
N PHE A 201 -17.13 -25.86 -16.99
CA PHE A 201 -17.07 -27.05 -16.14
C PHE A 201 -18.16 -28.04 -16.57
N ASN A 202 -17.78 -29.29 -16.75
CA ASN A 202 -18.71 -30.37 -17.02
C ASN A 202 -19.32 -30.89 -15.70
N ALA A 203 -20.28 -30.15 -15.15
CA ALA A 203 -20.98 -30.51 -13.92
C ALA A 203 -22.44 -30.04 -13.98
N LEU A 204 -23.33 -30.79 -13.33
CA LEU A 204 -24.70 -30.35 -13.08
C LEU A 204 -24.68 -29.06 -12.24
N PRO A 205 -25.57 -28.07 -12.50
CA PRO A 205 -25.61 -26.82 -11.74
C PRO A 205 -25.70 -27.01 -10.24
N LEU A 206 -26.54 -27.95 -9.78
CA LEU A 206 -26.68 -28.27 -8.36
C LEU A 206 -25.39 -28.81 -7.76
N THR A 207 -24.66 -29.68 -8.48
CA THR A 207 -23.36 -30.21 -8.04
C THR A 207 -22.34 -29.07 -7.96
N ALA A 208 -22.30 -28.17 -8.94
CA ALA A 208 -21.40 -27.03 -8.92
C ALA A 208 -21.65 -26.13 -7.68
N LEU A 209 -22.91 -25.90 -7.31
CA LEU A 209 -23.27 -25.16 -6.09
C LEU A 209 -22.92 -25.93 -4.82
N ALA A 210 -23.21 -27.24 -4.79
CA ALA A 210 -22.98 -28.09 -3.61
C ALA A 210 -21.50 -28.19 -3.22
N TYR A 211 -20.56 -28.12 -4.17
CA TYR A 211 -19.13 -28.08 -3.89
C TYR A 211 -18.57 -26.66 -3.84
N GLY A 212 -18.99 -25.79 -4.76
CA GLY A 212 -18.45 -24.44 -4.91
C GLY A 212 -18.80 -23.53 -3.74
N LEU A 213 -20.05 -23.54 -3.29
CA LEU A 213 -20.50 -22.62 -2.24
C LEU A 213 -19.85 -22.95 -0.87
N PRO A 214 -19.83 -24.21 -0.39
CA PRO A 214 -19.12 -24.56 0.84
C PRO A 214 -17.62 -24.25 0.77
N HIS A 215 -16.99 -24.48 -0.39
CA HIS A 215 -15.58 -24.13 -0.59
C HIS A 215 -15.34 -22.62 -0.44
N LEU A 216 -16.16 -21.78 -1.08
CA LEU A 216 -16.04 -20.32 -0.98
C LEU A 216 -16.28 -19.82 0.45
N ILE A 217 -17.28 -20.37 1.15
CA ILE A 217 -17.57 -20.04 2.55
C ILE A 217 -16.40 -20.42 3.44
N HIS A 218 -15.91 -21.66 3.32
CA HIS A 218 -14.79 -22.15 4.13
C HIS A 218 -13.50 -21.36 3.87
N SER A 219 -13.17 -21.09 2.59
CA SER A 219 -12.01 -20.30 2.20
C SER A 219 -12.09 -18.88 2.76
N THR A 220 -13.24 -18.22 2.63
CA THR A 220 -13.46 -16.87 3.18
C THR A 220 -13.37 -16.86 4.71
N ALA A 221 -13.98 -17.84 5.39
CA ALA A 221 -13.93 -17.95 6.84
C ALA A 221 -12.49 -18.17 7.35
N CYS A 222 -11.72 -19.01 6.65
CA CYS A 222 -10.30 -19.23 6.95
C CYS A 222 -9.49 -17.94 6.80
N ASN A 223 -9.68 -17.21 5.70
CA ASN A 223 -9.02 -15.94 5.43
C ASN A 223 -9.33 -14.88 6.50
N VAL A 224 -10.60 -14.74 6.88
CA VAL A 224 -11.03 -13.83 7.95
C VAL A 224 -10.35 -14.19 9.28
N ARG A 225 -10.27 -15.47 9.62
CA ARG A 225 -9.67 -15.93 10.87
C ARG A 225 -8.16 -15.71 10.90
N LEU A 226 -7.46 -15.98 9.80
CA LEU A 226 -6.00 -15.90 9.73
C LEU A 226 -5.50 -14.46 9.58
N HIS A 227 -6.13 -13.66 8.71
CA HIS A 227 -5.61 -12.35 8.35
C HIS A 227 -6.68 -11.25 8.23
N GLY A 228 -7.92 -11.48 8.69
CA GLY A 228 -9.01 -10.51 8.60
C GLY A 228 -8.77 -9.18 9.33
N ARG A 229 -7.75 -9.07 10.18
CA ARG A 229 -7.30 -7.77 10.76
C ARG A 229 -6.41 -6.97 9.81
N TYR A 230 -5.66 -7.62 8.93
CA TYR A 230 -4.65 -7.03 8.05
C TYR A 230 -5.05 -7.02 6.58
N ARG A 231 -6.07 -7.81 6.20
CA ARG A 231 -6.70 -7.76 4.89
C ARG A 231 -8.16 -8.13 5.01
N HIS A 232 -9.04 -7.18 4.68
CA HIS A 232 -10.48 -7.42 4.65
C HIS A 232 -10.88 -8.20 3.40
N SER A 233 -11.93 -9.02 3.50
CA SER A 233 -12.41 -9.87 2.41
C SER A 233 -12.73 -9.07 1.15
N PHE A 234 -12.58 -9.70 -0.02
CA PHE A 234 -12.83 -9.13 -1.35
C PHE A 234 -11.93 -7.95 -1.75
N TRP A 235 -11.25 -7.26 -0.82
CA TRP A 235 -10.29 -6.22 -1.18
C TRP A 235 -9.12 -6.77 -1.99
N SER A 236 -8.60 -7.95 -1.64
CA SER A 236 -7.55 -8.60 -2.45
C SER A 236 -7.97 -8.74 -3.91
N GLU A 237 -9.25 -9.03 -4.18
CA GLU A 237 -9.77 -9.12 -5.54
C GLU A 237 -9.77 -7.78 -6.26
N VAL A 238 -10.07 -6.68 -5.56
CA VAL A 238 -10.02 -5.32 -6.13
C VAL A 238 -8.57 -4.93 -6.47
N TYR A 239 -7.63 -5.15 -5.54
CA TYR A 239 -6.20 -4.89 -5.76
C TYR A 239 -5.67 -5.73 -6.93
N GLU A 240 -5.90 -7.06 -6.89
CA GLU A 240 -5.43 -7.96 -7.93
C GLU A 240 -6.09 -7.66 -9.28
N SER A 241 -7.38 -7.34 -9.35
CA SER A 241 -8.04 -6.99 -10.62
C SER A 241 -7.50 -5.71 -11.23
N CYS A 242 -7.15 -4.72 -10.40
CA CYS A 242 -6.50 -3.49 -10.85
C CYS A 242 -5.10 -3.76 -11.42
N LEU A 243 -4.37 -4.70 -10.83
CA LEU A 243 -2.99 -5.03 -11.20
C LEU A 243 -2.89 -6.12 -12.28
N ALA A 244 -3.90 -6.96 -12.45
CA ALA A 244 -3.81 -8.23 -13.19
C ALA A 244 -3.31 -8.07 -14.63
N TRP A 245 -3.88 -7.12 -15.37
CA TRP A 245 -3.44 -6.81 -16.74
C TRP A 245 -1.97 -6.37 -16.79
N TYR A 246 -1.58 -5.54 -15.82
CA TYR A 246 -0.25 -4.94 -15.75
C TYR A 246 0.81 -5.90 -15.22
N THR A 247 0.46 -6.90 -14.42
CA THR A 247 1.41 -7.91 -13.91
C THR A 247 1.50 -9.13 -14.81
N ALA A 248 0.42 -9.53 -15.50
CA ALA A 248 0.41 -10.71 -16.37
C ALA A 248 1.43 -10.62 -17.52
N ILE A 249 1.51 -9.47 -18.20
CA ILE A 249 2.41 -9.30 -19.37
C ILE A 249 3.89 -9.32 -18.93
N PRO A 250 4.35 -8.49 -17.96
CA PRO A 250 5.75 -8.45 -17.57
C PRO A 250 6.24 -9.74 -16.93
N THR A 251 5.40 -10.44 -16.15
CA THR A 251 5.77 -11.74 -15.56
C THR A 251 5.95 -12.80 -16.63
N THR A 252 5.04 -12.87 -17.61
CA THR A 252 5.15 -13.78 -18.76
C THR A 252 6.42 -13.49 -19.57
N ILE A 253 6.68 -12.22 -19.91
CA ILE A 253 7.89 -11.84 -20.65
C ILE A 253 9.14 -12.17 -19.85
N ALA A 254 9.18 -11.88 -18.55
CA ALA A 254 10.33 -12.18 -17.71
C ALA A 254 10.60 -13.68 -17.56
N LEU A 255 9.55 -14.51 -17.56
CA LEU A 255 9.66 -15.96 -17.49
C LEU A 255 10.34 -16.54 -18.74
N PHE A 256 9.99 -16.08 -19.94
CA PHE A 256 10.54 -16.61 -21.20
C PHE A 256 11.78 -15.84 -21.71
N ALA A 257 11.84 -14.53 -21.46
CA ALA A 257 12.89 -13.64 -21.95
C ALA A 257 13.36 -12.67 -20.85
N PRO A 258 14.05 -13.15 -19.80
CA PRO A 258 14.37 -12.37 -18.59
C PRO A 258 15.32 -11.18 -18.82
N LYS A 259 15.99 -11.10 -19.99
CA LYS A 259 16.84 -9.97 -20.39
C LYS A 259 16.07 -8.87 -21.15
N LYS A 260 14.85 -9.14 -21.62
CA LYS A 260 14.03 -8.18 -22.37
C LYS A 260 13.18 -7.31 -21.44
N GLY A 261 12.95 -6.06 -21.86
CA GLY A 261 12.17 -5.04 -21.16
C GLY A 261 13.04 -3.91 -20.60
N ARG A 262 12.74 -2.66 -20.93
CA ARG A 262 13.36 -1.48 -20.31
C ARG A 262 12.52 -1.03 -19.11
N PHE A 263 13.18 -0.53 -18.08
CA PHE A 263 12.52 0.07 -16.92
C PHE A 263 12.89 1.55 -16.87
N ASN A 264 11.88 2.42 -16.80
CA ASN A 264 12.07 3.80 -16.41
C ASN A 264 11.79 3.92 -14.92
N VAL A 265 12.70 4.57 -14.19
CA VAL A 265 12.49 4.92 -12.79
C VAL A 265 11.19 5.70 -12.68
N THR A 266 10.25 5.16 -11.91
CA THR A 266 8.98 5.82 -11.63
C THR A 266 9.29 7.10 -10.85
N ALA A 267 8.92 8.26 -11.37
CA ALA A 267 9.09 9.51 -10.63
C ALA A 267 8.34 9.41 -9.29
N LYS A 268 9.09 9.49 -8.18
CA LYS A 268 8.52 9.76 -6.85
C LYS A 268 8.38 11.28 -6.75
N GLY A 269 7.16 11.76 -6.51
CA GLY A 269 6.85 13.20 -6.41
C GLY A 269 5.99 13.70 -7.57
N GLY A 270 4.73 13.98 -7.27
CA GLY A 270 3.72 14.46 -8.19
C GLY A 270 2.45 14.88 -7.44
N ARG A 271 2.31 16.18 -7.17
CA ARG A 271 1.13 16.71 -6.48
C ARG A 271 -0.11 16.59 -7.36
N ILE A 272 -1.12 15.87 -6.87
CA ILE A 272 -2.46 15.87 -7.48
C ILE A 272 -3.16 17.15 -7.04
N GLU A 273 -2.99 18.24 -7.80
CA GLU A 273 -3.60 19.54 -7.49
C GLU A 273 -5.14 19.54 -7.69
N ALA A 274 -5.63 18.76 -8.65
CA ALA A 274 -7.05 18.66 -9.01
C ALA A 274 -7.47 17.20 -9.18
N PRO A 275 -8.73 16.85 -8.89
CA PRO A 275 -9.22 15.50 -9.17
C PRO A 275 -9.11 15.21 -10.66
N ARG A 276 -8.60 14.02 -10.99
CA ARG A 276 -8.44 13.56 -12.38
C ARG A 276 -8.85 12.10 -12.50
N PHE A 277 -9.34 11.72 -13.67
CA PHE A 277 -9.56 10.31 -13.98
C PHE A 277 -8.39 9.77 -14.79
N ASP A 278 -7.68 8.76 -14.27
CA ASP A 278 -6.56 8.13 -14.97
C ASP A 278 -7.08 7.06 -15.95
N ALA A 279 -7.59 7.53 -17.09
CA ALA A 279 -8.20 6.65 -18.10
C ALA A 279 -7.21 5.60 -18.63
N ARG A 280 -5.91 5.92 -18.70
CA ARG A 280 -4.88 4.98 -19.19
C ARG A 280 -4.75 3.77 -18.27
N ILE A 281 -4.74 4.00 -16.95
CA ILE A 281 -4.70 2.92 -15.96
C ILE A 281 -6.05 2.19 -15.87
N ALA A 282 -7.17 2.91 -16.03
CA ALA A 282 -8.50 2.32 -15.95
C ALA A 282 -8.91 1.48 -17.18
N THR A 283 -8.28 1.69 -18.34
CA THR A 283 -8.73 1.11 -19.63
C THR A 283 -8.92 -0.41 -19.58
N PRO A 284 -7.97 -1.23 -19.06
CA PRO A 284 -8.18 -2.67 -18.99
C PRO A 284 -9.41 -3.07 -18.15
N ALA A 285 -9.62 -2.40 -17.01
CA ALA A 285 -10.77 -2.65 -16.15
C ALA A 285 -12.09 -2.22 -16.83
N ILE A 286 -12.08 -1.11 -17.58
CA ILE A 286 -13.25 -0.66 -18.37
C ILE A 286 -13.59 -1.70 -19.44
N LEU A 287 -12.60 -2.15 -20.22
CA LEU A 287 -12.82 -3.14 -21.27
C LEU A 287 -13.36 -4.45 -20.70
N LEU A 288 -12.80 -4.94 -19.59
CA LEU A 288 -13.29 -6.14 -18.91
C LEU A 288 -14.72 -5.95 -18.37
N ALA A 289 -15.06 -4.75 -17.89
CA ALA A 289 -16.42 -4.45 -17.43
C ALA A 289 -17.42 -4.44 -18.59
N LEU A 290 -17.04 -3.84 -19.73
CA LEU A 290 -17.85 -3.85 -20.95
C LEU A 290 -18.06 -5.27 -21.48
N VAL A 291 -17.02 -6.11 -21.45
CA VAL A 291 -17.11 -7.53 -21.83
C VAL A 291 -18.10 -8.28 -20.92
N ASN A 292 -18.02 -8.10 -19.60
CA ASN A 292 -18.96 -8.73 -18.67
C ASN A 292 -20.40 -8.21 -18.87
N PHE A 293 -20.57 -6.91 -19.15
CA PHE A 293 -21.89 -6.33 -19.42
C PHE A 293 -22.50 -6.87 -20.72
N ALA A 294 -21.72 -6.92 -21.80
CA ALA A 294 -22.12 -7.54 -23.06
C ALA A 294 -22.41 -9.04 -22.91
N ALA A 295 -21.64 -9.76 -22.09
CA ALA A 295 -21.89 -11.17 -21.80
C ALA A 295 -23.25 -11.36 -21.09
N ILE A 296 -23.56 -10.56 -20.07
CA ILE A 296 -24.87 -10.62 -19.40
C ILE A 296 -26.01 -10.32 -20.40
N ALA A 297 -25.85 -9.32 -21.26
CA ALA A 297 -26.85 -8.98 -22.29
C ALA A 297 -27.04 -10.13 -23.30
N ALA A 298 -25.95 -10.76 -23.76
CA ALA A 298 -25.99 -11.92 -24.64
C ALA A 298 -26.66 -13.13 -23.98
N GLY A 299 -26.38 -13.37 -22.69
CA GLY A 299 -27.05 -14.40 -21.89
C GLY A 299 -28.56 -14.15 -21.81
N ALA A 300 -28.98 -12.92 -21.50
CA ALA A 300 -30.39 -12.54 -21.46
C ALA A 300 -31.08 -12.70 -22.83
N TRP A 301 -30.38 -12.38 -23.91
CA TRP A 301 -30.87 -12.60 -25.28
C TRP A 301 -31.06 -14.10 -25.57
N ARG A 302 -30.09 -14.95 -25.23
CA ARG A 302 -30.20 -16.39 -25.41
C ARG A 302 -31.32 -17.03 -24.57
N LEU A 303 -31.55 -16.52 -23.37
CA LEU A 303 -32.69 -16.93 -22.54
C LEU A 303 -34.02 -16.63 -23.25
N ARG A 304 -34.16 -15.45 -23.86
CA ARG A 304 -35.35 -15.08 -24.65
C ARG A 304 -35.55 -15.98 -25.87
N LEU A 305 -34.47 -16.46 -26.48
CA LEU A 305 -34.52 -17.39 -27.60
C LEU A 305 -34.77 -18.85 -27.19
N GLY A 306 -34.90 -19.15 -25.89
CA GLY A 306 -35.02 -20.54 -25.40
C GLY A 306 -33.74 -21.37 -25.58
N ALA A 307 -32.60 -20.72 -25.84
CA ALA A 307 -31.33 -21.36 -26.18
C ALA A 307 -30.35 -21.43 -24.99
N ALA A 308 -30.84 -21.29 -23.76
CA ALA A 308 -30.04 -21.29 -22.54
C ALA A 308 -30.75 -22.07 -21.41
N ASP A 309 -29.97 -22.91 -20.72
CA ASP A 309 -30.36 -23.50 -19.45
C ASP A 309 -30.39 -22.42 -18.36
N VAL A 310 -31.51 -22.33 -17.64
CA VAL A 310 -31.80 -21.27 -16.66
C VAL A 310 -30.83 -21.35 -15.49
N ASP A 311 -30.56 -22.56 -14.98
CA ASP A 311 -29.72 -22.76 -13.80
C ASP A 311 -28.26 -22.40 -14.09
N SER A 312 -27.73 -22.89 -15.22
CA SER A 312 -26.38 -22.55 -15.67
C SER A 312 -26.25 -21.05 -15.98
N LEU A 313 -27.30 -20.43 -16.53
CA LEU A 313 -27.33 -19.00 -16.79
C LEU A 313 -27.30 -18.20 -15.49
N ALA A 314 -28.09 -18.58 -14.49
CA ALA A 314 -28.13 -17.91 -13.20
C ALA A 314 -26.75 -17.89 -12.51
N ILE A 315 -26.04 -19.03 -12.49
CA ILE A 315 -24.70 -19.12 -11.89
C ILE A 315 -23.70 -18.20 -12.60
N ASN A 316 -23.68 -18.21 -13.94
CA ASN A 316 -22.75 -17.38 -14.71
C ASN A 316 -23.08 -15.89 -14.64
N VAL A 317 -24.38 -15.53 -14.61
CA VAL A 317 -24.80 -14.14 -14.39
C VAL A 317 -24.40 -13.68 -12.99
N ALA A 318 -24.58 -14.51 -11.95
CA ALA A 318 -24.14 -14.17 -10.60
C ALA A 318 -22.62 -13.91 -10.52
N TRP A 319 -21.82 -14.75 -11.19
CA TRP A 319 -20.37 -14.54 -11.26
C TRP A 319 -19.99 -13.29 -12.06
N ALA A 320 -20.66 -13.03 -13.19
CA ALA A 320 -20.45 -11.82 -13.98
C ALA A 320 -20.83 -10.53 -13.21
N LEU A 321 -21.89 -10.57 -12.39
CA LEU A 321 -22.27 -9.47 -11.50
C LEU A 321 -21.23 -9.25 -10.39
N HIS A 322 -20.69 -10.32 -9.80
CA HIS A 322 -19.57 -10.23 -8.87
C HIS A 322 -18.34 -9.58 -9.52
N ASN A 323 -17.98 -10.02 -10.73
CA ASN A 323 -16.90 -9.42 -11.52
C ASN A 323 -17.14 -7.92 -11.75
N LEU A 324 -18.36 -7.51 -12.10
CA LEU A 324 -18.69 -6.10 -12.30
C LEU A 324 -18.53 -5.28 -11.02
N ILE A 325 -18.89 -5.80 -9.85
CA ILE A 325 -18.68 -5.12 -8.56
C ILE A 325 -17.20 -4.84 -8.32
N VAL A 326 -16.34 -5.85 -8.53
CA VAL A 326 -14.89 -5.73 -8.35
C VAL A 326 -14.28 -4.78 -9.40
N LEU A 327 -14.69 -4.89 -10.66
CA LEU A 327 -14.21 -4.03 -11.74
C LEU A 327 -14.64 -2.57 -11.56
N PHE A 328 -15.87 -2.31 -11.09
CA PHE A 328 -16.32 -0.96 -10.77
C PHE A 328 -15.52 -0.35 -9.63
N ALA A 329 -15.16 -1.14 -8.61
CA ALA A 329 -14.25 -0.70 -7.57
C ALA A 329 -12.85 -0.39 -8.14
N ALA A 330 -12.30 -1.24 -9.01
CA ALA A 330 -11.02 -0.97 -9.67
C ALA A 330 -11.04 0.31 -10.53
N ILE A 331 -12.10 0.54 -11.30
CA ILE A 331 -12.32 1.79 -12.07
C ILE A 331 -12.44 2.98 -11.11
N ALA A 332 -13.13 2.82 -9.98
CA ALA A 332 -13.28 3.86 -8.97
C ALA A 332 -11.94 4.30 -8.36
N VAL A 333 -10.96 3.40 -8.22
CA VAL A 333 -9.62 3.71 -7.72
C VAL A 333 -8.89 4.67 -8.68
N ALA A 334 -9.13 4.57 -9.99
CA ALA A 334 -8.54 5.45 -10.99
C ALA A 334 -9.10 6.89 -10.97
N CYS A 335 -10.15 7.15 -10.18
CA CYS A 335 -10.59 8.51 -9.86
C CYS A 335 -9.67 9.12 -8.79
N GLU A 336 -8.56 9.68 -9.23
CA GLU A 336 -7.57 10.34 -8.38
C GLU A 336 -8.18 11.52 -7.64
N ARG A 337 -8.03 11.53 -6.31
CA ARG A 337 -8.47 12.64 -5.47
C ARG A 337 -7.34 13.65 -5.25
N PRO A 338 -7.68 14.95 -5.14
CA PRO A 338 -6.68 15.97 -4.93
C PRO A 338 -6.00 15.78 -3.58
N GLN A 339 -4.68 15.83 -3.62
CA GLN A 339 -3.84 15.89 -2.43
C GLN A 339 -3.57 17.37 -2.14
N LEU A 340 -4.42 17.95 -1.30
CA LEU A 340 -4.39 19.39 -1.02
C LEU A 340 -3.12 19.81 -0.27
N ARG A 341 -2.52 18.90 0.51
CA ARG A 341 -1.32 19.17 1.31
C ARG A 341 -0.07 18.67 0.59
N ALA A 342 0.97 19.49 0.51
CA ALA A 342 2.26 19.06 -0.01
C ALA A 342 2.95 18.05 0.91
N VAL A 343 2.80 18.23 2.24
CA VAL A 343 3.38 17.34 3.24
C VAL A 343 2.29 16.64 4.05
N HIS A 344 2.47 15.33 4.26
CA HIS A 344 1.59 14.54 5.12
C HIS A 344 1.76 14.93 6.60
N ARG A 345 0.67 14.87 7.35
CA ARG A 345 0.69 15.11 8.79
C ARG A 345 0.49 13.81 9.53
N THR A 346 1.32 13.57 10.51
CA THR A 346 1.29 12.38 11.36
C THR A 346 0.57 12.71 12.65
N PRO A 347 -0.42 11.91 13.09
CA PRO A 347 -0.99 12.02 14.42
C PRO A 347 0.10 11.76 15.46
N VAL A 348 0.53 12.80 16.15
CA VAL A 348 1.64 12.75 17.11
C VAL A 348 1.24 13.59 18.30
N ARG A 349 1.32 13.01 19.51
CA ARG A 349 1.05 13.69 20.77
C ARG A 349 2.35 13.95 21.52
N VAL A 350 2.88 15.16 21.33
CA VAL A 350 4.08 15.68 21.98
C VAL A 350 3.67 16.88 22.84
N ALA A 351 4.30 17.04 23.99
CA ALA A 351 4.08 18.21 24.84
C ALA A 351 4.49 19.47 24.07
N ALA A 352 3.65 20.50 24.13
CA ALA A 352 3.88 21.73 23.40
C ALA A 352 3.49 22.95 24.26
N MET A 353 4.14 24.07 23.96
CA MET A 353 3.82 25.36 24.58
C MET A 353 3.74 26.42 23.49
N LEU A 354 2.63 27.15 23.47
CA LEU A 354 2.46 28.28 22.56
C LEU A 354 2.89 29.54 23.29
N ARG A 355 3.93 30.21 22.78
CA ARG A 355 4.37 31.53 23.23
C ARG A 355 3.80 32.58 22.28
N LEU A 356 3.02 33.50 22.85
CA LEU A 356 2.40 34.62 22.15
C LEU A 356 3.37 35.79 22.03
N ALA A 357 3.02 36.76 21.19
CA ALA A 357 3.81 37.99 21.02
C ALA A 357 3.87 38.83 22.31
N ASP A 358 2.86 38.73 23.18
CA ASP A 358 2.83 39.40 24.49
C ASP A 358 3.65 38.67 25.57
N GLY A 359 4.36 37.61 25.21
CA GLY A 359 5.18 36.80 26.11
C GLY A 359 4.42 35.74 26.90
N LYS A 360 3.08 35.72 26.87
CA LYS A 360 2.30 34.69 27.57
C LYS A 360 2.52 33.32 26.93
N THR A 361 2.55 32.30 27.78
CA THR A 361 2.70 30.92 27.36
C THR A 361 1.46 30.10 27.69
N ILE A 362 1.04 29.26 26.75
CA ILE A 362 -0.14 28.40 26.90
C ILE A 362 0.29 26.96 26.68
N ARG A 363 0.10 26.13 27.71
CA ARG A 363 0.44 24.71 27.67
C ARG A 363 -0.58 23.92 26.85
N GLY A 364 -0.08 23.00 26.05
CA GLY A 364 -0.89 22.09 25.26
C GLY A 364 -0.14 20.84 24.84
N HIS A 365 -0.74 20.13 23.90
CA HIS A 365 -0.18 18.95 23.26
C HIS A 365 -0.49 18.98 21.77
N THR A 366 0.42 18.50 20.95
CA THR A 366 0.15 18.33 19.53
C THR A 366 -0.94 17.27 19.33
N VAL A 367 -1.79 17.48 18.34
CA VAL A 367 -2.77 16.51 17.82
C VAL A 367 -2.20 15.85 16.57
N ASP A 368 -1.65 16.68 15.68
CA ASP A 368 -0.92 16.25 14.49
C ASP A 368 0.26 17.19 14.22
N LEU A 369 1.32 16.64 13.62
CA LEU A 369 2.52 17.36 13.19
C LEU A 369 2.83 17.02 11.73
N GLY A 370 3.26 18.02 10.97
CA GLY A 370 3.93 17.84 9.68
C GLY A 370 5.03 18.88 9.52
N ARG A 371 5.88 18.74 8.49
CA ARG A 371 7.03 19.65 8.30
C ARG A 371 6.64 21.12 8.11
N GLU A 372 5.45 21.39 7.57
CA GLU A 372 4.95 22.75 7.30
C GLU A 372 4.05 23.30 8.41
N GLY A 373 3.65 22.51 9.40
CA GLY A 373 2.77 23.00 10.46
C GLY A 373 2.20 21.94 11.38
N ALA A 374 1.51 22.42 12.41
CA ALA A 374 0.97 21.59 13.49
C ALA A 374 -0.51 21.87 13.75
N SER A 375 -1.18 20.89 14.35
CA SER A 375 -2.44 21.08 15.07
C SER A 375 -2.16 20.84 16.56
N VAL A 376 -2.55 21.77 17.42
CA VAL A 376 -2.21 21.75 18.85
C VAL A 376 -3.47 21.97 19.66
N SER A 377 -3.68 21.15 20.68
CA SER A 377 -4.78 21.26 21.64
C SER A 377 -4.26 21.81 22.97
N PHE A 378 -4.94 22.80 23.52
CA PHE A 378 -4.53 23.51 24.73
C PHE A 378 -5.47 23.23 25.89
N VAL A 379 -4.95 23.32 27.12
CA VAL A 379 -5.73 23.14 28.35
C VAL A 379 -6.80 24.23 28.47
N VAL A 380 -6.38 25.48 28.21
CA VAL A 380 -7.19 26.69 28.23
C VAL A 380 -7.35 27.21 26.81
N LYS A 381 -8.51 27.79 26.50
CA LYS A 381 -8.79 28.37 25.19
C LYS A 381 -7.83 29.54 24.93
N PRO A 382 -6.98 29.46 23.89
CA PRO A 382 -6.09 30.56 23.56
C PRO A 382 -6.87 31.74 22.99
N GLN A 383 -6.65 32.93 23.57
CA GLN A 383 -7.16 34.20 23.06
C GLN A 383 -6.12 34.77 22.10
N VAL A 384 -6.25 34.42 20.82
CA VAL A 384 -5.29 34.75 19.76
C VAL A 384 -6.02 35.17 18.49
N VAL A 385 -5.35 35.97 17.67
CA VAL A 385 -5.87 36.46 16.39
C VAL A 385 -5.36 35.60 15.24
N ARG A 386 -6.16 35.47 14.18
CA ARG A 386 -5.72 34.77 12.96
C ARG A 386 -4.56 35.54 12.32
N ARG A 387 -3.56 34.82 11.80
CA ARG A 387 -2.31 35.34 11.23
C ARG A 387 -1.35 36.00 12.22
N GLU A 388 -1.62 35.89 13.52
CA GLU A 388 -0.65 36.30 14.54
C GLU A 388 0.59 35.40 14.49
N ARG A 389 1.77 36.01 14.61
CA ARG A 389 3.05 35.32 14.73
C ARG A 389 3.23 34.84 16.15
N VAL A 390 3.60 33.58 16.29
CA VAL A 390 3.72 32.86 17.57
C VAL A 390 4.94 31.95 17.51
N TRP A 391 5.38 31.46 18.67
CA TRP A 391 6.38 30.40 18.75
C TRP A 391 5.73 29.16 19.34
N LEU A 392 5.85 28.04 18.65
CA LEU A 392 5.43 26.74 19.15
C LEU A 392 6.65 25.99 19.67
N SER A 393 6.82 25.97 20.99
CA SER A 393 7.81 25.13 21.66
C SER A 393 7.38 23.67 21.63
N LEU A 394 8.24 22.79 21.10
CA LEU A 394 8.09 21.34 21.14
C LEU A 394 9.09 20.72 22.11
N PHE A 395 8.59 19.89 23.03
CA PHE A 395 9.40 19.20 24.02
C PHE A 395 9.61 17.75 23.61
N ALA A 396 10.79 17.44 23.08
CA ALA A 396 11.14 16.10 22.62
C ALA A 396 12.61 15.79 22.95
N PHE A 397 12.90 14.53 23.30
CA PHE A 397 14.27 14.08 23.63
C PHE A 397 14.95 14.86 24.77
N GLY A 398 14.17 15.38 25.73
CA GLY A 398 14.70 16.18 26.83
C GLY A 398 15.08 17.62 26.45
N GLU A 399 14.81 18.02 25.20
CA GLU A 399 15.09 19.37 24.69
C GLU A 399 13.79 20.12 24.38
N GLU A 400 13.79 21.43 24.63
CA GLU A 400 12.80 22.38 24.13
C GLU A 400 13.35 23.06 22.87
N ARG A 401 12.56 23.13 21.80
CA ARG A 401 12.83 24.02 20.66
C ARG A 401 11.60 24.82 20.30
N ALA A 402 11.76 26.15 20.28
CA ALA A 402 10.71 27.10 19.95
C ALA A 402 10.67 27.35 18.44
N LEU A 403 9.68 26.79 17.75
CA LEU A 403 9.55 26.92 16.30
C LEU A 403 8.74 28.16 15.93
N PRO A 404 9.24 29.07 15.05
CA PRO A 404 8.46 30.20 14.58
C PRO A 404 7.26 29.71 13.77
N ALA A 405 6.07 30.23 14.07
CA ALA A 405 4.84 29.80 13.44
C ALA A 405 3.82 30.94 13.31
N THR A 406 2.83 30.74 12.43
CA THR A 406 1.72 31.66 12.21
C THR A 406 0.39 30.93 12.41
N ILE A 407 -0.58 31.56 13.07
CA ILE A 407 -1.89 30.95 13.30
C ILE A 407 -2.73 30.98 12.02
N VAL A 408 -3.13 29.79 11.55
CA VAL A 408 -3.91 29.63 10.31
C VAL A 408 -5.40 29.44 10.57
N ALA A 409 -5.74 28.67 11.61
CA ALA A 409 -7.12 28.36 11.98
C ALA A 409 -7.28 28.09 13.48
N ARG A 410 -8.49 28.32 14.00
CA ARG A 410 -8.88 28.06 15.38
C ARG A 410 -10.11 27.15 15.44
N ALA A 411 -10.11 26.20 16.37
CA ALA A 411 -11.23 25.33 16.66
C ALA A 411 -11.34 25.10 18.17
N ASN A 412 -12.20 25.88 18.85
CA ASN A 412 -12.38 25.88 20.31
C ASN A 412 -11.04 25.89 21.09
N LYS A 413 -10.64 24.77 21.69
CA LYS A 413 -9.37 24.59 22.42
C LYS A 413 -8.18 24.19 21.55
N SER A 414 -8.34 24.11 20.23
CA SER A 414 -7.29 23.71 19.29
C SER A 414 -6.92 24.84 18.34
N LEU A 415 -5.64 24.96 18.01
CA LEU A 415 -5.12 25.85 16.98
C LEU A 415 -4.40 25.05 15.91
N ARG A 416 -4.47 25.57 14.69
CA ARG A 416 -3.61 25.13 13.59
C ARG A 416 -2.61 26.23 13.31
N VAL A 417 -1.34 25.86 13.32
CA VAL A 417 -0.24 26.75 13.01
C VAL A 417 0.48 26.26 11.76
N GLN A 418 1.07 27.20 11.03
CA GLN A 418 1.98 26.95 9.92
C GLN A 418 3.37 27.43 10.35
N PHE A 419 4.38 26.60 10.18
CA PHE A 419 5.75 26.96 10.50
C PHE A 419 6.26 28.01 9.51
N GLY A 420 7.09 28.93 9.99
CA GLY A 420 7.86 29.83 9.13
C GLY A 420 9.07 29.11 8.54
N ASP A 421 10.05 29.88 8.08
CA ASP A 421 11.35 29.33 7.70
C ASP A 421 12.06 28.82 8.96
N LEU A 422 12.37 27.53 8.96
CA LEU A 422 13.03 26.86 10.08
C LEU A 422 14.52 26.79 9.79
N ALA A 423 15.34 27.06 10.82
CA ALA A 423 16.75 26.73 10.77
C ALA A 423 16.96 25.21 10.72
N LEU A 424 18.14 24.76 10.29
CA LEU A 424 18.41 23.32 10.11
C LEU A 424 18.26 22.51 11.42
N ASP A 425 18.64 23.10 12.55
CA ASP A 425 18.49 22.48 13.88
C ASP A 425 17.03 22.43 14.33
N GLU A 426 16.25 23.47 14.04
CA GLU A 426 14.80 23.52 14.28
C GLU A 426 14.06 22.46 13.44
N GLU A 427 14.41 22.36 12.15
CA GLU A 427 13.87 21.34 11.26
C GLU A 427 14.26 19.93 11.72
N ALA A 428 15.53 19.72 12.09
CA ALA A 428 15.99 18.44 12.61
C ALA A 428 15.23 18.04 13.89
N HIS A 429 14.99 18.98 14.80
CA HIS A 429 14.20 18.72 16.01
C HIS A 429 12.74 18.38 15.68
N LEU A 430 12.13 19.10 14.74
CA LEU A 430 10.77 18.81 14.28
C LEU A 430 10.68 17.40 13.66
N VAL A 431 11.60 17.04 12.77
CA VAL A 431 11.65 15.70 12.16
C VAL A 431 11.86 14.63 13.23
N ARG A 432 12.77 14.85 14.18
CA ARG A 432 12.99 13.92 15.30
C ARG A 432 11.72 13.75 16.13
N ALA A 433 11.01 14.84 16.44
CA ALA A 433 9.77 14.81 17.24
C ALA A 433 8.65 14.05 16.52
N ILE A 434 8.59 14.14 15.19
CA ILE A 434 7.60 13.42 14.38
C ILE A 434 7.94 11.93 14.27
N PHE A 435 9.14 11.60 13.80
CA PHE A 435 9.47 10.25 13.31
C PHE A 435 10.46 9.48 14.18
N SER A 436 11.38 10.17 14.87
CA SER A 436 12.53 9.51 15.51
C SER A 436 12.30 9.12 16.97
N ARG A 437 11.09 9.29 17.52
CA ARG A 437 10.78 8.86 18.90
C ARG A 437 10.77 7.33 18.98
N ALA A 438 11.24 6.77 20.09
CA ALA A 438 11.24 5.30 20.26
C ALA A 438 9.81 4.72 20.32
N ASP A 439 8.85 5.54 20.74
CA ASP A 439 7.42 5.22 20.80
C ASP A 439 6.64 5.66 19.55
N ALA A 440 7.30 6.17 18.50
CA ALA A 440 6.64 6.83 17.37
C ALA A 440 5.59 5.96 16.67
N TRP A 441 5.85 4.65 16.59
CA TRP A 441 5.03 3.69 15.83
C TRP A 441 4.51 2.54 16.70
N ILE A 442 4.51 2.72 18.03
CA ILE A 442 3.88 1.74 18.92
C ILE A 442 2.35 1.83 18.74
N GLY A 443 1.70 0.67 18.67
CA GLY A 443 0.25 0.62 18.42
C GLY A 443 -0.15 1.04 17.01
N TRP A 444 0.77 0.97 16.05
CA TRP A 444 0.50 1.26 14.64
C TRP A 444 -0.69 0.46 14.09
N ASP A 445 -0.97 -0.74 14.61
CA ASP A 445 -2.05 -1.63 14.19
C ASP A 445 -3.34 -1.45 15.01
N ALA A 446 -3.37 -0.54 16.00
CA ALA A 446 -4.50 -0.36 16.92
C ALA A 446 -5.77 0.16 16.22
N HIS A 447 -5.61 0.84 15.09
CA HIS A 447 -6.70 1.37 14.29
C HIS A 447 -7.34 0.31 13.37
N LEU A 448 -6.66 -0.83 13.16
CA LEU A 448 -7.13 -1.91 12.31
C LEU A 448 -8.28 -2.67 12.98
N ARG A 449 -9.40 -2.80 12.26
CA ARG A 449 -10.60 -3.50 12.75
C ARG A 449 -10.69 -4.90 12.15
N PRO A 450 -11.25 -5.88 12.87
CA PRO A 450 -11.57 -7.19 12.30
C PRO A 450 -12.55 -7.06 11.13
N ASP A 451 -12.32 -7.88 10.10
CA ASP A 451 -13.16 -7.94 8.91
C ASP A 451 -14.60 -8.41 9.22
N ARG A 452 -15.54 -7.93 8.41
CA ARG A 452 -16.95 -8.34 8.38
C ARG A 452 -17.35 -8.53 6.91
N PRO A 453 -17.19 -9.75 6.34
CA PRO A 453 -17.20 -9.98 4.89
C PRO A 453 -18.38 -9.35 4.15
N LEU A 454 -19.61 -9.55 4.64
CA LEU A 454 -20.82 -9.00 4.01
C LEU A 454 -20.86 -7.46 4.02
N ARG A 455 -20.40 -6.83 5.11
CA ARG A 455 -20.33 -5.37 5.19
C ARG A 455 -19.21 -4.82 4.30
N THR A 456 -18.09 -5.52 4.24
CA THR A 456 -16.95 -5.18 3.38
C THR A 456 -17.37 -5.25 1.91
N PHE A 457 -18.02 -6.34 1.50
CA PHE A 457 -18.55 -6.51 0.15
C PHE A 457 -19.54 -5.40 -0.23
N ALA A 458 -20.53 -5.11 0.63
CA ALA A 458 -21.47 -4.03 0.40
C ALA A 458 -20.80 -2.64 0.32
N SER A 459 -19.70 -2.44 1.07
CA SER A 459 -18.91 -1.22 1.00
C SER A 459 -18.18 -1.09 -0.34
N ILE A 460 -17.54 -2.17 -0.81
CA ILE A 460 -16.87 -2.23 -2.11
C ILE A 460 -17.86 -1.93 -3.24
N ALA A 461 -19.02 -2.58 -3.23
CA ALA A 461 -20.07 -2.33 -4.23
C ALA A 461 -20.50 -0.85 -4.23
N ARG A 462 -20.86 -0.30 -3.07
CA ARG A 462 -21.28 1.12 -2.96
C ARG A 462 -20.22 2.08 -3.48
N VAL A 463 -18.98 1.86 -3.11
CA VAL A 463 -17.84 2.69 -3.51
C VAL A 463 -17.56 2.55 -5.01
N GLY A 464 -17.67 1.34 -5.55
CA GLY A 464 -17.52 1.04 -6.98
C GLY A 464 -18.56 1.76 -7.83
N PHE A 465 -19.85 1.56 -7.53
CA PHE A 465 -20.95 2.24 -8.26
C PHE A 465 -20.82 3.77 -8.19
N ALA A 466 -20.59 4.33 -6.99
CA ALA A 466 -20.39 5.76 -6.83
C ALA A 466 -19.13 6.26 -7.57
N GLY A 467 -18.11 5.41 -7.70
CA GLY A 467 -16.87 5.72 -8.39
C GLY A 467 -16.98 5.74 -9.90
N VAL A 468 -17.78 4.86 -10.50
CA VAL A 468 -18.09 4.89 -11.94
C VAL A 468 -18.84 6.18 -12.30
N GLY A 469 -19.82 6.59 -11.49
CA GLY A 469 -20.48 7.90 -11.67
C GLY A 469 -19.49 9.07 -11.63
N ARG A 470 -18.51 9.04 -10.71
CA ARG A 470 -17.44 10.03 -10.66
C ARG A 470 -16.54 9.97 -11.90
N ALA A 471 -16.17 8.78 -12.37
CA ALA A 471 -15.33 8.61 -13.56
C ALA A 471 -15.98 9.24 -14.79
N MET A 472 -17.28 8.98 -15.00
CA MET A 472 -18.05 9.62 -16.08
C MET A 472 -18.07 11.14 -15.93
N SER A 473 -18.32 11.66 -14.72
CA SER A 473 -18.37 13.11 -14.48
C SER A 473 -17.02 13.80 -14.76
N LEU A 474 -15.90 13.18 -14.38
CA LEU A 474 -14.55 13.71 -14.58
C LEU A 474 -14.11 13.63 -16.03
N THR A 475 -14.64 12.66 -16.79
CA THR A 475 -14.35 12.51 -18.22
C THR A 475 -15.09 13.56 -19.05
N VAL A 476 -16.37 13.83 -18.72
CA VAL A 476 -17.21 14.78 -19.47
C VAL A 476 -16.93 16.24 -19.09
N ARG A 477 -16.62 16.52 -17.81
CA ARG A 477 -16.32 17.86 -17.30
C ARG A 477 -14.95 17.86 -16.64
N PRO A 478 -13.85 17.92 -17.40
CA PRO A 478 -12.53 18.09 -16.80
C PRO A 478 -12.54 19.38 -15.97
N GLN A 479 -12.39 19.28 -14.65
CA GLN A 479 -12.41 20.45 -13.78
C GLN A 479 -11.28 21.39 -14.21
N ARG A 480 -11.65 22.61 -14.64
CA ARG A 480 -10.69 23.68 -14.94
C ARG A 480 -9.77 23.86 -13.74
N ARG A 481 -8.45 23.80 -13.96
CA ARG A 481 -7.45 24.23 -12.97
C ARG A 481 -7.87 25.61 -12.47
N ARG A 482 -8.17 25.75 -11.18
CA ARG A 482 -8.28 27.09 -10.58
C ARG A 482 -6.92 27.78 -10.78
N PRO A 483 -6.87 28.98 -11.36
CA PRO A 483 -5.60 29.68 -11.53
C PRO A 483 -4.96 29.86 -10.16
N ARG A 484 -3.64 29.62 -10.08
CA ARG A 484 -2.85 29.88 -8.89
C ARG A 484 -3.08 31.33 -8.47
N LEU A 485 -3.50 31.56 -7.22
CA LEU A 485 -3.22 32.83 -6.57
C LEU A 485 -1.71 32.91 -6.48
N ALA A 486 -1.10 33.65 -7.41
CA ALA A 486 0.33 33.91 -7.45
C ALA A 486 0.74 34.46 -6.08
N THR A 487 1.42 33.65 -5.29
CA THR A 487 2.22 34.17 -4.18
C THR A 487 3.41 34.81 -4.85
N GLN A 488 3.39 36.15 -4.95
CA GLN A 488 4.54 36.94 -5.38
C GLN A 488 5.71 36.61 -4.46
N VAL A 489 6.56 35.68 -4.89
CA VAL A 489 7.94 35.64 -4.42
C VAL A 489 8.62 36.76 -5.20
N ARG A 490 8.75 37.94 -4.56
CA ARG A 490 9.71 38.94 -5.00
C ARG A 490 11.09 38.31 -4.86
N SER A 491 11.71 38.01 -5.99
CA SER A 491 13.16 37.93 -6.08
C SER A 491 13.70 39.35 -5.98
N GLU A 492 14.30 39.69 -4.85
CA GLU A 492 15.23 40.81 -4.75
C GLU A 492 16.56 40.25 -4.21
N ALA A 493 17.61 40.52 -4.99
CA ALA A 493 19.04 40.21 -4.84
C ALA A 493 19.49 38.76 -5.04
#